data_AF-A0A2E7PK62-F1
#
_entry.id   AF-A0A2E7PK62-F1
#
_cell.length_a   1.000
_cell.length_b   1.000
_cell.length_c   1.000
_cell.angle_alpha   90.00
_cell.angle_beta   90.00
_cell.angle_gamma   90.00
#
_symmetry.space_group_name_H-M   'P 1'
#
loop_
_entity.id
_entity.type
_entity.pdbx_description
1 polymer ?
#
loop_
_entity_poly.entity_id
_entity_poly.type
_entity_poly.pdbx_seq_one_letter_code
_entity_poly.pdbx_strand_id
1 'polypeptide(L)'
;MIVQHIKILSLGLGLMASLSACGAHDVAELRGRDIDPSNFRGAVAEEYRKFVTFEADEMMDWPDANYFAAKALKVLNDPAEVKPEDYSKWNVDEQFLNDLEVGDKRLRVAMRLFEPEESAQDLARAITSFDCWIEQVEEGWQTNHIAACQAAFNDALRGVEAKKGIEITDGGEAKVRLVVHHDLDQSNRVLMI
;
A
#
# COMPACT_ATOMS: atom_id res chain seq x y z
N MET A 1 -40.25 -27.13 59.59
CA MET A 1 -38.92 -26.52 59.84
C MET A 1 -38.20 -26.52 58.50
N ILE A 2 -38.31 -25.47 57.67
CA ILE A 2 -37.58 -24.18 57.73
C ILE A 2 -36.05 -24.41 57.66
N VAL A 3 -35.43 -24.27 56.48
CA VAL A 3 -34.55 -23.16 56.03
C VAL A 3 -33.74 -23.62 54.79
N GLN A 4 -33.64 -22.68 53.85
CA GLN A 4 -32.86 -22.58 52.63
C GLN A 4 -31.36 -22.95 52.75
N HIS A 5 -30.71 -23.35 51.66
CA HIS A 5 -29.83 -22.46 50.87
C HIS A 5 -29.02 -23.24 49.82
N ILE A 6 -29.28 -22.88 48.56
CA ILE A 6 -28.43 -23.14 47.40
C ILE A 6 -27.03 -22.58 47.69
N LYS A 7 -25.98 -23.40 47.55
CA LYS A 7 -24.60 -22.92 47.39
C LYS A 7 -24.12 -23.26 45.99
N ILE A 8 -24.30 -22.30 45.09
CA ILE A 8 -23.53 -22.20 43.85
C ILE A 8 -22.11 -21.84 44.27
N LEU A 9 -21.13 -22.66 43.88
CA LEU A 9 -19.74 -22.21 43.78
C LEU A 9 -19.10 -22.89 42.56
N SER A 10 -19.53 -22.45 41.38
CA SER A 10 -18.78 -22.59 40.15
C SER A 10 -17.50 -21.76 40.28
N LEU A 11 -16.40 -22.41 40.69
CA LEU A 11 -15.09 -21.79 40.72
C LEU A 11 -14.59 -21.68 39.26
N GLY A 12 -14.58 -20.45 38.76
CA GLY A 12 -14.39 -20.10 37.37
C GLY A 12 -13.10 -20.63 36.76
N LEU A 13 -13.25 -21.37 35.65
CA LEU A 13 -12.22 -21.53 34.65
C LEU A 13 -12.40 -20.40 33.65
N GLY A 14 -11.45 -19.47 33.57
CA GLY A 14 -11.48 -18.44 32.54
C GLY A 14 -10.75 -17.16 32.88
N LEU A 15 -9.44 -17.22 33.06
CA LEU A 15 -8.58 -16.07 32.81
C LEU A 15 -7.60 -16.47 31.71
N MET A 16 -8.10 -16.54 30.49
CA MET A 16 -7.25 -16.70 29.30
C MET A 16 -6.62 -15.34 28.96
N ALA A 17 -5.31 -15.29 29.19
CA ALA A 17 -4.29 -14.50 28.53
C ALA A 17 -4.75 -13.28 27.70
N SER A 18 -4.72 -12.10 28.32
CA SER A 18 -4.58 -10.84 27.59
C SER A 18 -3.12 -10.71 27.14
N LEU A 19 -2.74 -11.40 26.07
CA LEU A 19 -1.48 -11.15 25.36
C LEU A 19 -1.64 -9.86 24.56
N SER A 20 -0.72 -8.93 24.79
CA SER A 20 -0.60 -7.62 24.15
C SER A 20 -0.59 -7.73 22.62
N ALA A 21 -1.72 -7.37 22.00
CA ALA A 21 -1.93 -7.36 20.55
C ALA A 21 -1.31 -6.13 19.86
N CYS A 22 -0.08 -5.75 20.20
CA CYS A 22 0.56 -4.52 19.70
C CYS A 22 0.78 -4.50 18.17
N GLY A 23 0.68 -5.65 17.47
CA GLY A 23 0.76 -5.73 16.01
C GLY A 23 -0.53 -6.16 15.31
N ALA A 24 -1.64 -6.34 16.02
CA ALA A 24 -2.90 -6.80 15.42
C ALA A 24 -3.99 -5.73 15.36
N HIS A 25 -3.80 -4.60 16.05
CA HIS A 25 -4.79 -3.54 16.10
C HIS A 25 -5.05 -2.92 14.73
N ASP A 26 -4.00 -2.43 14.07
CA ASP A 26 -4.14 -1.70 12.81
C ASP A 26 -4.56 -2.65 11.68
N VAL A 27 -4.09 -3.89 11.71
CA VAL A 27 -4.53 -4.96 10.81
C VAL A 27 -6.04 -5.21 10.97
N ALA A 28 -6.52 -5.37 12.21
CA ALA A 28 -7.94 -5.59 12.47
C ALA A 28 -8.79 -4.35 12.13
N GLU A 29 -8.30 -3.15 12.43
CA GLU A 29 -8.95 -1.89 12.07
C GLU A 29 -9.10 -1.79 10.57
N LEU A 30 -8.02 -1.94 9.80
CA LEU A 30 -8.03 -1.85 8.34
C LEU A 30 -8.97 -2.91 7.72
N ARG A 31 -8.93 -4.16 8.20
CA ARG A 31 -9.86 -5.22 7.76
C ARG A 31 -11.31 -4.83 7.97
N GLY A 32 -11.62 -4.18 9.09
CA GLY A 32 -12.96 -3.73 9.44
C GLY A 32 -13.41 -2.42 8.78
N ARG A 33 -12.52 -1.69 8.08
CA ARG A 33 -12.89 -0.42 7.44
C ARG A 33 -13.77 -0.63 6.21
N ASP A 34 -14.84 0.15 6.13
CA ASP A 34 -15.53 0.40 4.87
C ASP A 34 -14.68 1.37 4.04
N ILE A 35 -14.22 0.90 2.88
CA ILE A 35 -13.36 1.65 1.97
C ILE A 35 -14.08 1.72 0.64
N ASP A 36 -14.23 2.92 0.09
CA ASP A 36 -14.73 3.12 -1.26
C ASP A 36 -13.56 3.06 -2.26
N PRO A 37 -13.36 1.95 -3.01
CA PRO A 37 -12.26 1.81 -3.95
C PRO A 37 -12.45 2.59 -5.25
N SER A 38 -13.56 3.33 -5.42
CA SER A 38 -13.82 4.12 -6.63
C SER A 38 -13.04 5.43 -6.67
N ASN A 39 -12.64 5.95 -5.50
CA ASN A 39 -11.72 7.09 -5.40
C ASN A 39 -10.28 6.61 -5.19
N PHE A 40 -9.30 7.43 -5.58
CA PHE A 40 -7.89 7.05 -5.58
C PHE A 40 -7.36 6.60 -4.21
N ARG A 41 -7.67 7.33 -3.14
CA ARG A 41 -7.20 6.96 -1.79
C ARG A 41 -7.76 5.63 -1.34
N GLY A 42 -9.04 5.39 -1.60
CA GLY A 42 -9.67 4.12 -1.28
C GLY A 42 -9.12 2.98 -2.12
N ALA A 43 -8.79 3.22 -3.40
CA ALA A 43 -8.10 2.22 -4.22
C ALA A 43 -6.72 1.86 -3.65
N VAL A 44 -5.92 2.85 -3.23
CA VAL A 44 -4.62 2.62 -2.57
C VAL A 44 -4.79 1.84 -1.27
N ALA A 45 -5.72 2.25 -0.40
CA ALA A 45 -5.97 1.57 0.86
C ALA A 45 -6.50 0.14 0.68
N GLU A 46 -7.29 -0.11 -0.37
CA GLU A 46 -7.77 -1.45 -0.70
C GLU A 46 -6.65 -2.36 -1.21
N GLU A 47 -5.71 -1.85 -2.02
CA GLU A 47 -4.53 -2.60 -2.42
C GLU A 47 -3.61 -2.91 -1.22
N TYR A 48 -3.42 -1.96 -0.30
CA TYR A 48 -2.71 -2.26 0.96
C TYR A 48 -3.45 -3.28 1.81
N ARG A 49 -4.80 -3.26 1.87
CA ARG A 49 -5.56 -4.27 2.61
C ARG A 49 -5.27 -5.68 2.10
N LYS A 50 -5.12 -5.86 0.78
CA LYS A 50 -4.73 -7.14 0.18
C LYS A 50 -3.30 -7.53 0.58
N PHE A 51 -2.36 -6.60 0.50
CA PHE A 51 -0.96 -6.82 0.88
C PHE A 51 -0.83 -7.19 2.36
N VAL A 52 -1.44 -6.40 3.26
CA VAL A 52 -1.51 -6.67 4.71
C VAL A 52 -2.16 -8.02 5.01
N THR A 53 -3.17 -8.43 4.22
CA THR A 53 -3.80 -9.73 4.41
C THR A 53 -2.88 -10.88 4.03
N PHE A 54 -2.14 -10.73 2.93
CA PHE A 54 -1.11 -11.68 2.53
C PHE A 54 -0.01 -11.80 3.59
N GLU A 55 0.53 -10.68 4.07
CA GLU A 55 1.55 -10.69 5.13
C GLU A 55 1.07 -11.35 6.42
N ALA A 56 -0.11 -10.95 6.92
CA ALA A 56 -0.61 -11.47 8.19
C ALA A 56 -1.03 -12.95 8.13
N ASP A 57 -1.69 -13.38 7.04
CA ASP A 57 -2.39 -14.67 7.01
C ASP A 57 -1.58 -15.76 6.27
N GLU A 58 -0.82 -15.41 5.24
CA GLU A 58 -0.03 -16.37 4.46
C GLU A 58 1.43 -16.42 4.91
N MET A 59 2.02 -15.23 5.15
CA MET A 59 3.42 -15.10 5.55
C MET A 59 3.60 -15.20 7.07
N MET A 60 2.53 -14.94 7.81
CA MET A 60 2.53 -14.77 9.26
C MET A 60 3.49 -13.65 9.73
N ASP A 61 3.79 -12.69 8.86
CA ASP A 61 4.57 -11.49 9.16
C ASP A 61 3.66 -10.39 9.71
N TRP A 62 3.38 -10.50 11.01
CA TRP A 62 2.57 -9.51 11.72
C TRP A 62 3.24 -8.14 11.86
N PRO A 63 4.56 -8.03 12.08
CA PRO A 63 5.25 -6.74 12.04
C PRO A 63 5.00 -5.95 10.75
N ASP A 64 5.20 -6.56 9.59
CA ASP A 64 5.06 -5.87 8.29
C ASP A 64 3.60 -5.67 7.93
N ALA A 65 2.73 -6.65 8.21
CA ALA A 65 1.29 -6.46 8.12
C ALA A 65 0.83 -5.25 8.94
N ASN A 66 1.32 -5.08 10.18
CA ASN A 66 0.95 -3.94 11.01
C ASN A 66 1.51 -2.63 10.46
N TYR A 67 2.75 -2.63 9.97
CA TYR A 67 3.39 -1.46 9.38
C TYR A 67 2.57 -0.92 8.19
N PHE A 68 2.25 -1.79 7.22
CA PHE A 68 1.48 -1.40 6.05
C PHE A 68 0.00 -1.15 6.37
N ALA A 69 -0.56 -1.78 7.42
CA ALA A 69 -1.89 -1.45 7.89
C ALA A 69 -1.98 -0.02 8.45
N ALA A 70 -1.01 0.36 9.29
CA ALA A 70 -0.90 1.72 9.80
C ALA A 70 -0.74 2.74 8.67
N LYS A 71 0.05 2.40 7.64
CA LYS A 71 0.20 3.23 6.44
C LYS A 71 -1.12 3.40 5.67
N ALA A 72 -1.85 2.32 5.43
CA ALA A 72 -3.14 2.36 4.74
C ALA A 72 -4.17 3.22 5.51
N LEU A 73 -4.21 3.11 6.84
CA LEU A 73 -5.08 3.94 7.68
C LEU A 73 -4.71 5.43 7.60
N LYS A 74 -3.42 5.77 7.50
CA LYS A 74 -2.97 7.16 7.24
C LYS A 74 -3.44 7.67 5.87
N VAL A 75 -3.31 6.85 4.82
CA VAL A 75 -3.81 7.17 3.47
C VAL A 75 -5.31 7.47 3.45
N LEU A 76 -6.10 6.69 4.20
CA LEU A 76 -7.55 6.93 4.33
C LEU A 76 -7.87 8.28 4.99
N ASN A 77 -6.99 8.74 5.89
CA ASN A 77 -7.18 10.00 6.63
C ASN A 77 -6.64 11.22 5.86
N ASP A 78 -5.57 11.07 5.08
CA ASP A 78 -4.90 12.18 4.40
C ASP A 78 -4.42 11.78 2.98
N PRO A 79 -4.91 12.43 1.89
CA PRO A 79 -4.37 12.22 0.54
C PRO A 79 -2.86 12.42 0.42
N ALA A 80 -2.25 13.29 1.24
CA ALA A 80 -0.82 13.56 1.19
C ALA A 80 0.04 12.37 1.64
N GLU A 81 -0.58 11.35 2.25
CA GLU A 81 0.08 10.11 2.67
C GLU A 81 0.14 9.06 1.55
N VAL A 82 -0.44 9.32 0.38
CA VAL A 82 -0.28 8.47 -0.81
C VAL A 82 1.12 8.65 -1.40
N LYS A 83 2.09 7.96 -0.80
CA LYS A 83 3.50 7.97 -1.21
C LYS A 83 4.06 6.55 -1.14
N PRO A 84 4.86 6.12 -2.14
CA PRO A 84 5.63 4.88 -2.02
C PRO A 84 6.66 5.00 -0.89
N GLU A 85 7.07 3.86 -0.37
CA GLU A 85 8.23 3.74 0.50
C GLU A 85 9.50 4.27 -0.19
N ASP A 86 10.39 4.79 0.64
CA ASP A 86 11.71 5.22 0.21
C ASP A 86 12.68 4.06 0.42
N TYR A 87 12.98 3.31 -0.64
CA TYR A 87 13.82 2.12 -0.57
C TYR A 87 15.18 2.36 0.12
N SER A 88 15.69 3.60 0.10
CA SER A 88 16.96 3.94 0.75
C SER A 88 16.90 3.91 2.29
N LYS A 89 15.70 3.80 2.86
CA LYS A 89 15.46 3.66 4.31
C LYS A 89 15.25 2.23 4.77
N TRP A 90 15.26 1.27 3.85
CA TRP A 90 15.07 -0.15 4.09
C TRP A 90 16.41 -0.89 3.99
N ASN A 91 16.58 -2.00 4.72
CA ASN A 91 17.85 -2.73 4.75
C ASN A 91 17.98 -3.69 3.56
N VAL A 92 18.02 -3.14 2.35
CA VAL A 92 18.05 -3.90 1.10
C VAL A 92 19.48 -4.26 0.69
N ASP A 93 19.67 -5.49 0.20
CA ASP A 93 20.95 -5.95 -0.35
C ASP A 93 21.34 -5.18 -1.64
N GLU A 94 22.64 -4.92 -1.81
CA GLU A 94 23.18 -4.13 -2.94
C GLU A 94 22.74 -4.67 -4.31
N GLN A 95 22.51 -5.98 -4.44
CA GLN A 95 22.11 -6.59 -5.71
C GLN A 95 20.75 -6.08 -6.24
N PHE A 96 19.88 -5.57 -5.37
CA PHE A 96 18.54 -5.09 -5.74
C PHE A 96 18.47 -3.58 -5.94
N LEU A 97 19.47 -2.82 -5.50
CA LEU A 97 19.41 -1.35 -5.46
C LEU A 97 19.19 -0.72 -6.83
N ASN A 98 19.86 -1.23 -7.87
CA ASN A 98 19.70 -0.71 -9.23
C ASN A 98 18.26 -0.85 -9.72
N ASP A 99 17.65 -2.02 -9.49
CA ASP A 99 16.30 -2.30 -9.96
C ASP A 99 15.26 -1.48 -9.21
N LEU A 100 15.43 -1.31 -7.89
CA LEU A 100 14.59 -0.42 -7.08
C LEU A 100 14.74 1.05 -7.49
N GLU A 101 15.95 1.50 -7.81
CA GLU A 101 16.19 2.87 -8.28
C GLU A 101 15.45 3.12 -9.62
N VAL A 102 15.51 2.17 -10.55
CA VAL A 102 14.77 2.24 -11.82
C VAL A 102 13.26 2.23 -11.55
N GLY A 103 12.78 1.34 -10.68
CA GLY A 103 11.37 1.27 -10.28
C GLY A 103 10.86 2.57 -9.68
N ASP A 104 11.56 3.13 -8.69
CA ASP A 104 11.21 4.39 -8.02
C ASP A 104 11.11 5.55 -9.03
N LYS A 105 12.09 5.68 -9.93
CA LYS A 105 12.06 6.72 -10.97
C LYS A 105 10.84 6.59 -11.87
N ARG A 106 10.54 5.37 -12.35
CA ARG A 106 9.38 5.10 -13.21
C ARG A 106 8.07 5.41 -12.49
N LEU A 107 7.93 4.96 -11.24
CA LEU A 107 6.75 5.23 -10.42
C LEU A 107 6.56 6.73 -10.17
N ARG A 108 7.61 7.46 -9.81
CA ARG A 108 7.52 8.92 -9.60
C ARG A 108 7.14 9.68 -10.87
N VAL A 109 7.57 9.22 -12.05
CA VAL A 109 7.12 9.79 -13.33
C VAL A 109 5.63 9.50 -13.52
N ALA A 110 5.17 8.27 -13.32
CA ALA A 110 3.76 7.91 -13.40
C ALA A 110 2.90 8.76 -12.44
N MET A 111 3.29 8.90 -11.18
CA MET A 111 2.56 9.72 -10.19
C MET A 111 2.48 11.21 -10.56
N ARG A 112 3.37 11.72 -11.42
CA ARG A 112 3.34 13.11 -11.90
C ARG A 112 2.56 13.31 -13.19
N LEU A 113 2.53 12.30 -14.06
CA LEU A 113 1.93 12.41 -15.39
C LEU A 113 0.44 12.08 -15.39
N PHE A 114 -0.05 11.34 -14.40
CA PHE A 114 -1.41 10.84 -14.38
C PHE A 114 -2.19 11.46 -13.24
N GLU A 115 -3.34 12.06 -13.58
CA GLU A 115 -4.29 12.50 -12.56
C GLU A 115 -4.85 11.26 -11.87
N PRO A 116 -4.92 11.24 -10.52
CA PRO A 116 -5.21 10.02 -9.81
C PRO A 116 -6.57 9.40 -10.15
N GLU A 117 -7.56 10.18 -10.53
CA GLU A 117 -8.89 9.68 -10.88
C GLU A 117 -8.92 8.91 -12.22
N GLU A 118 -8.07 9.25 -13.20
CA GLU A 118 -8.06 8.62 -14.53
C GLU A 118 -7.44 7.21 -14.51
N SER A 119 -6.51 6.99 -13.58
CA SER A 119 -5.69 5.78 -13.48
C SER A 119 -5.69 5.20 -12.07
N ALA A 120 -6.74 5.48 -11.28
CA ALA A 120 -6.78 5.25 -9.85
C ALA A 120 -6.35 3.83 -9.45
N GLN A 121 -6.93 2.82 -10.10
CA GLN A 121 -6.69 1.41 -9.78
C GLN A 121 -5.26 0.97 -10.16
N ASP A 122 -4.83 1.27 -11.38
CA ASP A 122 -3.50 0.88 -11.88
C ASP A 122 -2.40 1.62 -11.10
N LEU A 123 -2.58 2.91 -10.80
CA LEU A 123 -1.61 3.68 -10.02
C LEU A 123 -1.58 3.25 -8.55
N ALA A 124 -2.73 2.95 -7.95
CA ALA A 124 -2.79 2.38 -6.60
C ALA A 124 -2.06 1.05 -6.51
N ARG A 125 -2.28 0.16 -7.49
CA ARG A 125 -1.59 -1.13 -7.59
C ARG A 125 -0.09 -0.95 -7.80
N ALA A 126 0.34 0.03 -8.60
CA ALA A 126 1.75 0.30 -8.83
C ALA A 126 2.44 0.79 -7.54
N ILE A 127 1.84 1.72 -6.80
CA ILE A 127 2.40 2.21 -5.53
C ILE A 127 2.56 1.07 -4.53
N THR A 128 1.49 0.31 -4.29
CA THR A 128 1.49 -0.77 -3.30
C THR A 128 2.37 -1.95 -3.70
N SER A 129 2.44 -2.28 -4.99
CA SER A 129 3.32 -3.36 -5.48
C SER A 129 4.80 -2.96 -5.46
N PHE A 130 5.12 -1.68 -5.56
CA PHE A 130 6.49 -1.20 -5.37
C PHE A 130 6.92 -1.35 -3.91
N ASP A 131 6.05 -1.02 -2.97
CA ASP A 131 6.32 -1.18 -1.53
C ASP A 131 6.42 -2.66 -1.12
N CYS A 132 5.54 -3.51 -1.66
CA CYS A 132 5.66 -4.98 -1.60
C CYS A 132 7.02 -5.44 -2.09
N TRP A 133 7.50 -4.88 -3.21
CA TRP A 133 8.78 -5.27 -3.76
C TRP A 133 9.94 -4.85 -2.86
N ILE A 134 9.91 -3.65 -2.28
CA ILE A 134 10.92 -3.17 -1.31
C ILE A 134 10.99 -4.09 -0.09
N GLU A 135 9.85 -4.42 0.51
CA GLU A 135 9.79 -5.30 1.69
C GLU A 135 10.34 -6.70 1.35
N GLN A 136 9.86 -7.33 0.28
CA GLN A 136 10.32 -8.68 -0.08
C GLN A 136 11.82 -8.76 -0.41
N VAL A 137 12.43 -7.68 -0.94
CA VAL A 137 13.89 -7.67 -1.17
C VAL A 137 14.70 -7.27 0.07
N GLU A 138 14.10 -6.62 1.07
CA GLU A 138 14.71 -6.51 2.40
C GLU A 138 14.86 -7.89 3.04
N GLU A 139 13.84 -8.75 2.90
CA GLU A 139 13.95 -10.14 3.34
C GLU A 139 14.97 -10.94 2.49
N GLY A 140 14.89 -10.82 1.17
CA GLY A 140 15.93 -11.27 0.24
C GLY A 140 16.04 -12.78 -0.01
N TRP A 141 15.21 -13.62 0.63
CA TRP A 141 15.29 -15.09 0.50
C TRP A 141 14.13 -15.72 -0.28
N GLN A 142 12.96 -15.09 -0.29
CA GLN A 142 11.77 -15.63 -0.96
C GLN A 142 11.65 -15.14 -2.41
N THR A 143 12.52 -15.67 -3.26
CA THR A 143 12.66 -15.24 -4.67
C THR A 143 11.35 -15.24 -5.48
N ASN A 144 10.40 -16.13 -5.19
CA ASN A 144 9.09 -16.14 -5.86
C ASN A 144 8.21 -14.94 -5.47
N HIS A 145 8.26 -14.50 -4.21
CA HIS A 145 7.48 -13.35 -3.74
C HIS A 145 8.09 -12.03 -4.20
N ILE A 146 9.43 -11.92 -4.17
CA ILE A 146 10.16 -10.83 -4.83
C ILE A 146 9.72 -10.69 -6.30
N ALA A 147 9.78 -11.79 -7.07
CA ALA A 147 9.40 -11.78 -8.48
C ALA A 147 7.91 -11.44 -8.67
N ALA A 148 7.03 -11.89 -7.78
CA ALA A 148 5.60 -11.59 -7.85
C ALA A 148 5.30 -10.10 -7.58
N CYS A 149 5.89 -9.48 -6.55
CA CYS A 149 5.74 -8.05 -6.30
C CYS A 149 6.30 -7.21 -7.45
N GLN A 150 7.50 -7.55 -7.94
CA GLN A 150 8.13 -6.85 -9.07
C GLN A 150 7.29 -6.98 -10.36
N ALA A 151 6.75 -8.16 -10.65
CA ALA A 151 5.86 -8.36 -11.79
C ALA A 151 4.57 -7.56 -11.64
N ALA A 152 3.93 -7.60 -10.46
CA ALA A 152 2.71 -6.83 -10.18
C ALA A 152 2.93 -5.32 -10.35
N PHE A 153 4.08 -4.81 -9.90
CA PHE A 153 4.50 -3.42 -10.11
C PHE A 153 4.62 -3.08 -11.59
N ASN A 154 5.35 -3.89 -12.35
CA ASN A 154 5.56 -3.66 -13.78
C ASN A 154 4.25 -3.75 -14.57
N ASP A 155 3.36 -4.68 -14.22
CA ASP A 155 2.07 -4.86 -14.86
C ASP A 155 1.14 -3.67 -14.60
N ALA A 156 1.12 -3.20 -13.36
CA ALA A 156 0.35 -2.02 -12.97
C ALA A 156 0.85 -0.75 -13.66
N LEU A 157 2.17 -0.55 -13.73
CA LEU A 157 2.75 0.57 -14.50
C LEU A 157 2.35 0.54 -15.97
N ARG A 158 2.34 -0.63 -16.61
CA ARG A 158 1.87 -0.75 -18.00
C ARG A 158 0.38 -0.41 -18.13
N GLY A 159 -0.43 -0.72 -17.12
CA GLY A 159 -1.82 -0.29 -17.03
C GLY A 159 -1.96 1.24 -17.03
N VAL A 160 -1.15 1.93 -16.21
CA VAL A 160 -1.10 3.40 -16.16
C VAL A 160 -0.65 3.97 -17.51
N GLU A 161 0.48 3.50 -18.03
CA GLU A 161 1.07 3.88 -19.32
C GLU A 161 0.07 3.79 -20.48
N ALA A 162 -0.71 2.71 -20.55
CA ALA A 162 -1.71 2.47 -21.58
C ALA A 162 -2.82 3.54 -21.61
N LYS A 163 -3.12 4.22 -20.49
CA LYS A 163 -4.14 5.29 -20.45
C LYS A 163 -3.78 6.49 -21.30
N LYS A 164 -2.49 6.77 -21.46
CA LYS A 164 -1.98 7.89 -22.27
C LYS A 164 -1.19 7.45 -23.51
N GLY A 165 -1.07 6.14 -23.74
CA GLY A 165 -0.31 5.58 -24.85
C GLY A 165 1.18 5.97 -24.78
N ILE A 166 1.73 6.05 -23.57
CA ILE A 166 3.15 6.34 -23.33
C ILE A 166 3.86 5.11 -22.79
N GLU A 167 5.18 5.10 -22.81
CA GLU A 167 6.01 4.10 -22.15
C GLU A 167 7.06 4.83 -21.30
N ILE A 168 7.19 4.48 -20.03
CA ILE A 168 8.16 5.08 -19.11
C ILE A 168 9.37 4.15 -19.03
N THR A 169 10.42 4.50 -19.77
CA THR A 169 11.67 3.75 -19.81
C THR A 169 12.82 4.50 -19.13
N ASP A 170 13.80 3.75 -18.66
CA ASP A 170 15.12 4.21 -18.22
C ASP A 170 16.11 4.37 -19.40
N GLY A 171 15.82 3.69 -20.52
CA GLY A 171 16.56 3.76 -21.77
C GLY A 171 16.24 5.01 -22.60
N GLY A 172 16.83 6.15 -22.25
CA GLY A 172 16.78 7.33 -23.12
C GLY A 172 17.80 8.42 -22.78
N GLU A 173 18.56 8.87 -23.78
CA GLU A 173 19.04 10.25 -23.78
C GLU A 173 17.83 11.17 -23.91
N ALA A 174 17.69 12.17 -23.04
CA ALA A 174 16.63 13.16 -23.14
C ALA A 174 16.79 13.96 -24.45
N LYS A 175 16.15 13.50 -25.53
CA LYS A 175 16.15 14.19 -26.82
C LYS A 175 15.24 15.42 -26.82
N VAL A 176 14.27 15.47 -25.91
CA VAL A 176 13.34 16.58 -25.73
C VAL A 176 13.06 16.77 -24.24
N ARG A 177 13.13 18.02 -23.79
CA ARG A 177 12.66 18.43 -22.46
C ARG A 177 11.20 18.86 -22.57
N LEU A 178 10.29 18.05 -22.05
CA LEU A 178 8.89 18.47 -21.90
C LEU A 178 8.76 19.24 -20.59
N VAL A 179 8.32 20.50 -20.66
CA VAL A 179 7.93 21.27 -19.47
C VAL A 179 6.42 21.17 -19.37
N VAL A 180 5.94 20.36 -18.42
CA VAL A 180 4.50 20.26 -18.13
C VAL A 180 4.16 21.38 -17.15
N HIS A 181 3.34 22.33 -17.62
CA HIS A 181 2.76 23.35 -16.75
C HIS A 181 1.43 22.80 -16.22
N HIS A 182 1.36 22.54 -14.91
CA HIS A 182 0.09 22.31 -14.23
C HIS A 182 -0.38 23.64 -13.66
N ASP A 183 -1.59 24.07 -14.03
CA ASP A 183 -2.25 25.23 -13.44
C ASP A 183 -2.83 24.81 -12.09
N LEU A 184 -2.08 25.05 -11.01
CA LEU A 184 -2.46 24.71 -9.64
C LEU A 184 -3.56 25.63 -9.07
N ASP A 185 -4.06 26.62 -9.83
CA ASP A 185 -4.99 27.65 -9.35
C ASP A 185 -6.36 27.65 -10.05
N GLN A 186 -6.87 26.48 -10.47
CA GLN A 186 -8.29 26.38 -10.86
C GLN A 186 -9.21 26.14 -9.65
N SER A 187 -9.01 26.94 -8.60
CA SER A 187 -10.15 27.37 -7.81
C SER A 187 -10.87 28.44 -8.64
N ASN A 188 -12.05 28.09 -9.15
CA ASN A 188 -13.00 29.00 -9.80
C ASN A 188 -12.78 29.29 -11.31
N ARG A 189 -13.44 28.50 -12.17
CA ARG A 189 -14.00 28.99 -13.44
C ARG A 189 -15.22 28.18 -13.86
N VAL A 190 -16.36 28.59 -13.30
CA VAL A 190 -17.57 28.74 -14.12
C VAL A 190 -17.23 29.75 -15.22
N LEU A 191 -17.27 29.34 -16.48
CA LEU A 191 -17.59 30.26 -17.55
C LEU A 191 -18.40 29.54 -18.62
N MET A 192 -19.69 29.92 -18.65
CA MET A 192 -20.52 29.90 -19.85
C MET A 192 -19.72 30.40 -21.05
N ILE A 193 -19.72 29.63 -22.14
CA ILE A 193 -20.33 30.01 -23.43
C ILE A 193 -20.93 28.74 -24.04
#